data_AF-A0A959HHE4-F1
#
_entry.id   AF-A0A959HHE4-F1
#
_cell.length_a   1.000
_cell.length_b   1.000
_cell.length_c   1.000
_cell.angle_alpha   90.00
_cell.angle_beta   90.00
_cell.angle_gamma   90.00
#
_symmetry.space_group_name_H-M   'P 1'
#
loop_
_entity.id
_entity.type
_entity.pdbx_description
1 polymer ?
#
loop_
_entity_poly.entity_id
_entity_poly.type
_entity_poly.pdbx_seq_one_letter_code
_entity_poly.pdbx_strand_id
1 'polypeptide(L)'
;MAAHAIGQGTVIWVFISEIFPNHLRANGQAFGSSVHWVLAAAIPSLVPLLFTSIGAAPVFAFFAFMMVLQLLFVWRMMPETKGVSLEDLEKQLVVKS
;
A
#
# COMPACT_ATOMS: atom_id res chain seq x y z
N MET A 1 17.33 10.09 3.22
CA MET A 1 16.20 10.50 2.35
C MET A 1 16.13 9.72 1.03
N ALA A 2 17.23 9.38 0.36
CA ALA A 2 17.19 8.62 -0.90
C ALA A 2 16.67 7.17 -0.78
N ALA A 3 16.95 6.45 0.31
CA ALA A 3 16.52 5.05 0.46
C ALA A 3 15.04 4.87 0.84
N HIS A 4 14.34 5.92 1.31
CA HIS A 4 12.90 5.84 1.63
C HIS A 4 12.03 5.93 0.36
N ALA A 5 12.56 6.52 -0.73
CA ALA A 5 11.85 6.70 -1.99
C ALA A 5 12.02 5.53 -2.99
N ILE A 6 13.05 4.68 -2.81
CA ILE A 6 13.38 3.67 -3.82
C ILE A 6 12.56 2.37 -3.67
N GLY A 7 11.96 2.11 -2.51
CA GLY A 7 11.25 0.84 -2.27
C GLY A 7 9.80 0.95 -1.79
N GLN A 8 9.47 1.89 -0.91
CA GLN A 8 8.17 1.84 -0.20
C GLN A 8 7.13 2.80 -0.76
N GLY A 9 7.53 4.01 -1.17
CA GLY A 9 6.61 5.00 -1.74
C GLY A 9 6.25 4.70 -3.20
N THR A 10 7.26 4.51 -4.05
CA THR A 10 7.08 4.42 -5.51
C THR A 10 6.45 3.11 -5.96
N VAL A 11 6.71 2.01 -5.25
CA VAL A 11 6.16 0.67 -5.58
C VAL A 11 4.64 0.62 -5.39
N ILE A 12 4.09 1.27 -4.37
CA ILE A 12 2.64 1.31 -4.14
C ILE A 12 1.90 1.92 -5.34
N TRP A 13 2.42 3.02 -5.88
CA TRP A 13 1.79 3.73 -6.99
C TRP A 13 1.91 3.00 -8.33
N VAL A 14 3.06 2.38 -8.58
CA VAL A 14 3.27 1.49 -9.73
C VAL A 14 2.30 0.32 -9.63
N PHE A 15 2.20 -0.31 -8.47
CA PHE A 15 1.34 -1.47 -8.27
C PHE A 15 -0.16 -1.17 -8.41
N ILE A 16 -0.63 -0.05 -7.84
CA ILE A 16 -2.00 0.43 -8.09
C ILE A 16 -2.24 0.60 -9.59
N SER A 17 -1.24 1.09 -10.33
CA SER A 17 -1.35 1.27 -11.78
C SER A 17 -1.30 -0.04 -12.57
N GLU A 18 -0.70 -1.10 -12.02
CA GLU A 18 -0.59 -2.44 -12.63
C GLU A 18 -1.77 -3.36 -12.32
N ILE A 19 -2.43 -3.21 -11.16
CA ILE A 19 -3.60 -4.02 -10.77
C ILE A 19 -4.86 -3.64 -11.54
N PHE A 20 -5.08 -2.34 -11.79
CA PHE A 20 -6.35 -1.87 -12.31
C PHE A 20 -6.39 -1.92 -13.85
N PRO A 21 -7.44 -2.51 -14.46
CA PRO A 21 -7.65 -2.47 -15.90
C PRO A 21 -7.65 -1.04 -16.42
N ASN A 22 -7.22 -0.82 -17.68
CA ASN A 22 -7.03 0.51 -18.26
C ASN A 22 -8.22 1.49 -18.08
N HIS A 23 -9.46 0.98 -18.08
CA HIS A 23 -10.68 1.79 -17.91
C HIS A 23 -11.01 2.14 -16.45
N LEU A 24 -10.47 1.40 -15.47
CA LEU A 24 -10.65 1.61 -14.02
C LEU A 24 -9.44 2.28 -13.36
N ARG A 25 -8.30 2.29 -14.03
CA ARG A 25 -7.01 2.77 -13.53
C ARG A 25 -7.05 4.20 -12.99
N ALA A 26 -7.73 5.12 -13.67
CA ALA A 26 -7.90 6.50 -13.21
C ALA A 26 -8.70 6.59 -11.90
N ASN A 27 -9.80 5.82 -11.79
CA ASN A 27 -10.64 5.77 -10.60
C ASN A 27 -9.91 5.11 -9.42
N GLY A 28 -9.18 4.02 -9.68
CA GLY A 28 -8.36 3.33 -8.68
C GLY A 28 -7.24 4.20 -8.12
N GLN A 29 -6.55 4.96 -8.98
CA GLN A 29 -5.53 5.92 -8.54
C GLN A 29 -6.12 7.09 -7.74
N ALA A 30 -7.26 7.64 -8.16
CA ALA A 30 -7.92 8.73 -7.44
C ALA A 30 -8.38 8.30 -6.04
N PHE A 31 -8.97 7.10 -5.93
CA PHE A 31 -9.38 6.52 -4.65
C PHE A 31 -8.18 6.17 -3.75
N GLY A 32 -7.13 5.55 -4.31
CA GLY A 32 -5.90 5.28 -3.55
C GLY A 32 -5.26 6.55 -3.01
N SER A 33 -5.25 7.61 -3.81
CA SER A 33 -4.72 8.92 -3.41
C SER A 33 -5.55 9.60 -2.34
N SER A 34 -6.87 9.59 -2.45
CA SER A 34 -7.73 10.22 -1.44
C SER A 34 -7.61 9.50 -0.10
N VAL A 35 -7.63 8.17 -0.09
CA VAL A 35 -7.42 7.38 1.14
C VAL A 35 -6.04 7.64 1.73
N HIS A 36 -4.99 7.68 0.90
CA HIS A 36 -3.63 7.97 1.35
C HIS A 36 -3.54 9.33 2.05
N TRP A 37 -4.05 10.39 1.43
CA TRP A 37 -3.99 11.74 2.00
C TRP A 37 -4.84 11.87 3.27
N VAL A 38 -6.02 11.25 3.30
CA VAL A 38 -6.87 11.25 4.51
C VAL A 38 -6.15 10.55 5.67
N LEU A 39 -5.57 9.39 5.44
CA LEU A 39 -4.82 8.67 6.48
C LEU A 39 -3.54 9.40 6.88
N ALA A 40 -2.83 10.00 5.92
CA ALA A 40 -1.64 10.80 6.17
C ALA A 40 -1.94 12.04 7.02
N ALA A 41 -3.14 12.61 6.95
CA ALA A 41 -3.58 13.69 7.83
C ALA A 41 -4.07 13.16 9.19
N ALA A 42 -4.87 12.09 9.19
CA ALA A 42 -5.51 11.56 10.39
C ALA A 42 -4.51 10.93 11.37
N ILE A 43 -3.58 10.10 10.90
CA ILE A 43 -2.67 9.36 11.78
C ILE A 43 -1.77 10.29 12.59
N PRO A 44 -1.01 11.23 12.00
CA PRO A 44 -0.18 12.15 12.78
C PRO A 44 -0.98 13.01 13.75
N SER A 45 -2.22 13.37 13.39
CA SER A 45 -3.13 14.13 14.25
C SER A 45 -3.58 13.33 15.48
N LEU A 46 -3.70 12.01 15.36
CA LEU A 46 -4.11 11.11 16.45
C LEU A 46 -2.94 10.62 17.30
N VAL A 47 -1.69 10.65 16.80
CA VAL A 47 -0.50 10.18 17.52
C VAL A 47 -0.33 10.82 18.91
N PRO A 48 -0.45 12.15 19.10
CA PRO A 48 -0.35 12.76 20.43
C PRO A 48 -1.40 12.24 21.41
N LEU A 49 -2.64 12.06 20.93
CA LEU A 49 -3.76 11.56 21.73
C LEU A 49 -3.56 10.08 22.11
N LEU A 50 -3.07 9.27 21.18
CA LEU A 50 -2.76 7.86 21.43
C LEU A 50 -1.60 7.72 22.42
N PHE A 51 -0.54 8.51 22.28
CA PHE A 51 0.63 8.45 23.15
C PHE A 51 0.29 8.87 24.59
N THR A 52 -0.60 9.85 24.76
CA THR A 52 -1.04 10.32 26.08
C THR A 52 -2.08 9.40 26.72
N SER A 53 -2.94 8.75 25.94
CA SER A 53 -4.02 7.90 26.46
C SER A 53 -3.55 6.49 26.83
N ILE A 54 -2.76 5.85 25.95
CA ILE A 54 -2.37 4.44 26.10
C ILE A 54 -0.85 4.24 26.21
N GLY A 55 -0.05 5.30 26.04
CA GLY A 55 1.40 5.24 26.10
C GLY A 55 2.05 4.81 24.77
N ALA A 56 3.35 5.06 24.64
CA ALA A 56 4.07 4.81 23.38
C ALA A 56 4.21 3.32 23.05
N ALA A 57 4.42 2.45 24.05
CA ALA A 57 4.68 1.02 23.85
C ALA A 57 3.55 0.29 23.09
N PRO A 58 2.26 0.38 23.50
CA PRO A 58 1.18 -0.27 22.75
C PRO A 58 0.96 0.34 21.36
N VAL A 59 1.22 1.64 21.18
CA VAL A 59 1.12 2.28 19.86
C VAL A 59 2.18 1.75 18.90
N PHE A 60 3.44 1.64 19.34
CA PHE A 60 4.50 1.03 18.55
C PHE A 60 4.24 -0.45 18.26
N ALA A 61 3.74 -1.21 19.24
CA ALA A 61 3.37 -2.61 19.05
C ALA A 61 2.26 -2.77 17.99
N PHE A 62 1.25 -1.90 18.00
CA PHE A 62 0.19 -1.88 16.99
C PHE A 62 0.74 -1.63 15.58
N PHE A 63 1.59 -0.60 15.40
CA PHE A 63 2.20 -0.32 14.11
C PHE A 63 3.12 -1.46 13.64
N ALA A 64 3.90 -2.05 14.54
CA ALA A 64 4.73 -3.22 14.23
C ALA A 64 3.89 -4.42 13.78
N PHE A 65 2.77 -4.70 14.45
CA PHE A 65 1.84 -5.74 14.04
C PHE A 65 1.22 -5.47 12.67
N MET A 66 0.82 -4.22 12.39
CA MET A 66 0.32 -3.82 11.07
C MET A 66 1.36 -4.02 9.96
N MET A 67 2.64 -3.78 10.22
CA MET A 67 3.73 -4.06 9.27
C MET A 67 3.84 -5.56 8.95
N VAL A 68 3.66 -6.44 9.94
CA VAL A 68 3.66 -7.90 9.70
C VAL A 68 2.46 -8.31 8.85
N LEU A 69 1.27 -7.78 9.11
CA LEU A 69 0.09 -8.04 8.27
C LEU A 69 0.29 -7.55 6.83
N GLN A 70 0.86 -6.36 6.66
CA GLN A 70 1.21 -5.84 5.33
C GLN A 70 2.17 -6.79 4.61
N LEU A 71 3.21 -7.28 5.29
CA LEU A 71 4.17 -8.22 4.70
C LEU A 71 3.49 -9.52 4.27
N LEU A 72 2.62 -10.09 5.12
CA LEU A 72 1.85 -11.30 4.80
C LEU A 72 0.91 -11.10 3.61
N PHE A 73 0.24 -9.94 3.55
CA PHE A 73 -0.61 -9.58 2.43
C PHE A 73 0.18 -9.50 1.12
N VAL A 74 1.31 -8.80 1.13
CA VAL A 74 2.21 -8.70 -0.04
C VAL A 74 2.66 -10.09 -0.46
N TRP A 75 3.15 -10.91 0.47
CA TRP A 75 3.65 -12.24 0.16
C TRP A 75 2.57 -13.21 -0.37
N ARG A 76 1.32 -13.09 0.08
CA ARG A 76 0.24 -14.03 -0.26
C ARG A 76 -0.59 -13.61 -1.46
N MET A 77 -0.92 -12.32 -1.56
CA MET A 77 -1.84 -11.77 -2.55
C MET A 77 -1.14 -11.07 -3.71
N MET A 78 0.12 -10.66 -3.55
CA MET A 78 0.86 -10.01 -4.63
C MET A 78 1.54 -11.09 -5.48
N PRO A 79 1.11 -11.34 -6.73
CA PRO A 79 1.90 -12.15 -7.66
C PRO A 79 3.22 -11.42 -7.95
N GLU A 80 4.30 -12.18 -8.15
CA GLU A 80 5.62 -11.63 -8.44
C GLU A 80 5.58 -10.90 -9.80
N THR A 81 5.43 -9.58 -9.81
CA THR A 81 5.35 -8.77 -11.05
C THR A 81 6.72 -8.39 -11.60
N LYS A 82 7.79 -8.76 -10.89
CA LYS A 82 9.16 -8.29 -11.17
C LYS A 82 9.74 -9.00 -12.39
N GLY A 83 9.84 -8.27 -13.51
CA GLY A 83 10.46 -8.75 -14.75
C GLY A 83 9.49 -9.36 -15.76
N VAL A 84 8.18 -9.25 -15.53
CA VAL A 84 7.13 -9.66 -16.47
C VAL A 84 6.62 -8.44 -17.24
N SER A 85 6.41 -8.57 -18.55
CA SER A 85 5.86 -7.48 -19.35
C SER A 85 4.43 -7.16 -18.91
N LEU A 86 4.01 -5.90 -18.99
CA LEU A 86 2.65 -5.48 -18.61
C LEU A 86 1.56 -6.26 -19.38
N GLU A 87 1.83 -6.65 -20.63
CA GLU A 87 0.92 -7.43 -21.47
C GLU A 87 0.76 -8.89 -21.01
N ASP A 88 1.81 -9.50 -20.46
CA ASP A 88 1.74 -10.87 -19.92
C ASP A 88 1.02 -10.91 -18.56
N LEU A 89 1.16 -9.84 -17.77
CA LEU A 89 0.44 -9.66 -16.50
C LEU A 89 -1.06 -9.52 -16.71
N GLU A 90 -1.47 -8.76 -17.73
CA GLU A 90 -2.89 -8.59 -18.11
C GLU A 90 -3.50 -9.94 -18.52
N LYS A 91 -2.79 -10.77 -19.29
CA LYS A 91 -3.26 -12.11 -19.68
C LYS A 91 -3.41 -13.06 -18.49
N GLN A 92 -2.48 -13.03 -17.52
CA GLN A 92 -2.56 -13.91 -16.35
C GLN A 92 -3.68 -13.52 -15.38
N LEU A 93 -3.99 -12.23 -15.26
CA LEU A 93 -5.07 -11.73 -14.39
C LEU A 93 -6.46 -11.91 -15.04
N VAL A 94 -6.58 -11.77 -16.37
CA VAL A 94 -7.85 -11.97 -17.09
C VAL A 94 -8.27 -13.44 -17.17
N VAL A 95 -7.32 -14.38 -17.25
CA VAL A 95 -7.61 -15.83 -17.33
C VAL A 95 -8.12 -16.42 -16.01
N LYS A 96 -8.02 -15.67 -14.89
CA LYS A 96 -8.46 -16.12 -13.56
C LYS A 96 -9.82 -15.53 -13.12
N SER A 97 -10.64 -15.04 -14.05
CA SER A 97 -12.04 -14.63 -13.80
C SER A 97 -13.04 -15.69 -14.22
#